data_AF-A0A7V4N2S3-F1
#
_entry.id   AF-A0A7V4N2S3-F1
#
_cell.length_a   1.000
_cell.length_b   1.000
_cell.length_c   1.000
_cell.angle_alpha   90.00
_cell.angle_beta   90.00
_cell.angle_gamma   90.00
#
_symmetry.space_group_name_H-M   'P 1'
#
loop_
_entity.id
_entity.type
_entity.pdbx_description
1 polymer ?
#
loop_
_entity_poly.entity_id
_entity_poly.type
_entity_poly.pdbx_seq_one_letter_code
_entity_poly.pdbx_strand_id
1 'polypeptide(L)'
;MKKIIIAFLGIAVGVFSSSLQAHPWKPSRYVIVDTDCGLDDMRTLSLLLSSPGVRVVAIIASNGVLDAETGCRKINELLTLYHHEGIPAGICRSAVKAKNCDAALSFSWSDRQSSFYPPVEAAALLNNLFTHVKEPLTMVCLGPLTTAAVCMDRCPDFSKKVKEIVWSVEAGNMKKCLNFYLDKDAFKKVSRSPVPLHLIEGSVPFSYQDSLPEKIKENGSVYARQIYSSLMASGHFMNRQLFDEVTAIYLHYPSLFSCDTTGKMMVHRMHASMAKEDFTGKYLSLLSGTVVMQNQVFQAFPADTSAYFPDVQEIMLAALGAFGRDEWTAQVITAELHRHVGEYAVIGVKMGMRARDFFGAGVDEMQIVSYAGLKPPFSCLNDGLQVSTGATLGHGLISVAGDTVRKPCADFSYLGRKIRITLKDEYRQKVEKELKELALIYGLDSNIYWDLVRQSALNYWRRWDRNQIFDIEVL
;
A
#
# COMPACT_ATOMS: atom_id res chain seq x y z
N MET A 1 -63.15 1.49 -35.23
CA MET A 1 -63.61 1.63 -33.84
C MET A 1 -62.59 0.98 -32.91
N LYS A 2 -62.02 1.79 -32.02
CA LYS A 2 -61.14 1.55 -30.85
C LYS A 2 -60.32 0.23 -30.78
N LYS A 3 -59.00 0.36 -31.01
CA LYS A 3 -57.97 -0.55 -30.50
C LYS A 3 -57.77 -0.28 -29.00
N ILE A 4 -57.82 -1.34 -28.19
CA ILE A 4 -57.50 -1.31 -26.75
C ILE A 4 -55.98 -1.44 -26.64
N ILE A 5 -55.31 -0.37 -26.19
CA ILE A 5 -53.92 -0.38 -25.76
C ILE A 5 -53.97 -0.58 -24.24
N ILE A 6 -53.48 -1.72 -23.77
CA ILE A 6 -53.28 -2.01 -22.35
C ILE A 6 -52.07 -1.21 -21.88
N ALA A 7 -52.29 -0.36 -20.88
CA ALA A 7 -51.24 0.39 -20.20
C ALA A 7 -50.40 -0.55 -19.33
N PHE A 8 -49.14 -0.78 -19.71
CA PHE A 8 -48.10 -1.25 -18.79
C PHE A 8 -47.53 -0.01 -18.08
N LEU A 9 -48.07 0.30 -16.90
CA LEU A 9 -47.54 1.32 -16.01
C LEU A 9 -46.21 0.80 -15.45
N GLY A 10 -45.13 1.53 -15.71
CA GLY A 10 -43.77 1.15 -15.35
C GLY A 10 -43.56 1.01 -13.84
N ILE A 11 -43.20 -0.20 -13.44
CA ILE A 11 -42.45 -0.47 -12.20
C ILE A 11 -41.12 -1.07 -12.66
N ALA A 12 -40.20 -0.22 -13.11
CA ALA A 12 -38.86 -0.66 -13.50
C ALA A 12 -37.87 0.52 -13.52
N VAL A 13 -37.57 1.11 -12.36
CA VAL A 13 -36.20 1.58 -12.01
C VAL A 13 -36.12 1.66 -10.49
N GLY A 14 -35.98 0.49 -9.86
CA GLY A 14 -35.63 0.36 -8.45
C GLY A 14 -34.58 -0.74 -8.29
N VAL A 15 -33.66 -0.84 -9.26
CA VAL A 15 -32.57 -1.80 -9.21
C VAL A 15 -31.39 -1.10 -8.55
N PHE A 16 -31.29 -1.32 -7.24
CA PHE A 16 -30.03 -1.48 -6.52
C PHE A 16 -28.93 -0.46 -6.84
N SER A 17 -29.01 0.72 -6.21
CA SER A 17 -27.82 1.38 -5.68
C SER A 17 -27.33 0.63 -4.43
N SER A 18 -27.19 -0.70 -4.52
CA SER A 18 -26.29 -1.40 -3.62
C SER A 18 -24.91 -0.91 -4.01
N SER A 19 -24.24 -0.23 -3.09
CA SER A 19 -22.81 -0.39 -2.94
C SER A 19 -22.51 -1.88 -3.16
N LEU A 20 -22.03 -2.22 -4.36
CA LEU A 20 -21.41 -3.51 -4.61
C LEU A 20 -20.35 -3.60 -3.54
N GLN A 21 -20.61 -4.38 -2.50
CA GLN A 21 -19.63 -4.67 -1.48
C GLN A 21 -18.45 -5.18 -2.27
N ALA A 22 -17.39 -4.36 -2.29
CA ALA A 22 -16.08 -4.82 -2.66
C ALA A 22 -15.88 -6.14 -1.91
N HIS A 23 -15.36 -7.16 -2.59
CA HIS A 23 -14.86 -8.35 -1.91
C HIS A 23 -14.18 -7.91 -0.61
N PRO A 24 -14.44 -8.55 0.55
CA PRO A 24 -14.16 -7.97 1.86
C PRO A 24 -12.69 -7.54 2.10
N TRP A 25 -11.78 -7.99 1.25
CA TRP A 25 -10.35 -7.69 1.25
C TRP A 25 -9.89 -6.62 0.25
N LYS A 26 -10.73 -6.20 -0.71
CA LYS A 26 -10.35 -5.15 -1.67
C LYS A 26 -10.31 -3.78 -0.99
N PRO A 27 -9.33 -2.92 -1.36
CA PRO A 27 -9.25 -1.57 -0.83
C PRO A 27 -10.51 -0.78 -1.21
N SER A 28 -10.88 0.17 -0.37
CA SER A 28 -12.02 1.05 -0.64
C SER A 28 -11.77 1.97 -1.85
N ARG A 29 -10.49 2.27 -2.11
CA ARG A 29 -10.05 3.19 -3.18
C ARG A 29 -8.67 2.79 -3.71
N TYR A 30 -8.47 3.02 -5.02
CA TYR A 30 -7.16 3.03 -5.66
C TYR A 30 -6.80 4.49 -5.94
N VAL A 31 -5.64 4.93 -5.48
CA VAL A 31 -5.27 6.34 -5.46
C VAL A 31 -4.00 6.62 -6.24
N ILE A 32 -4.04 7.69 -7.02
CA ILE A 32 -2.86 8.39 -7.52
C ILE A 32 -2.60 9.52 -6.54
N VAL A 33 -1.39 9.64 -6.00
CA VAL A 33 -1.03 10.76 -5.13
C VAL A 33 -0.16 11.74 -5.90
N ASP A 34 -0.55 13.01 -5.93
CA ASP A 34 0.23 14.14 -6.41
C ASP A 34 0.67 14.97 -5.20
N THR A 35 1.97 15.23 -5.09
CA THR A 35 2.58 15.84 -3.91
C THR A 35 3.63 16.87 -4.32
N ASP A 36 3.73 17.95 -3.56
CA ASP A 36 4.81 18.93 -3.69
C ASP A 36 5.92 18.76 -2.64
N CYS A 37 5.86 17.62 -1.92
CA CYS A 37 6.89 17.04 -1.07
C CYS A 37 7.25 17.90 0.16
N GLY A 38 6.24 18.47 0.82
CA GLY A 38 6.33 18.96 2.18
C GLY A 38 6.51 17.85 3.23
N LEU A 39 6.70 18.25 4.49
CA LEU A 39 6.85 17.29 5.60
C LEU A 39 5.50 16.61 5.93
N ASP A 40 4.42 17.35 5.81
CA ASP A 40 3.03 16.91 5.88
C ASP A 40 2.65 15.96 4.74
N ASP A 41 3.10 16.21 3.50
CA ASP A 41 2.94 15.25 2.40
C ASP A 41 3.59 13.91 2.73
N MET A 42 4.83 13.93 3.26
CA MET A 42 5.55 12.73 3.63
C MET A 42 4.79 11.92 4.69
N ARG A 43 4.26 12.61 5.72
CA ARG A 43 3.43 11.97 6.74
C ARG A 43 2.16 11.36 6.14
N THR A 44 1.53 12.06 5.20
CA THR A 44 0.33 11.58 4.50
C THR A 44 0.62 10.37 3.63
N LEU A 45 1.70 10.39 2.85
CA LEU A 45 2.17 9.24 2.08
C LEU A 45 2.48 8.06 2.99
N SER A 46 3.13 8.28 4.13
CA SER A 46 3.43 7.24 5.13
C SER A 46 2.15 6.57 5.64
N LEU A 47 1.10 7.35 5.93
CA LEU A 47 -0.20 6.83 6.35
C LEU A 47 -0.87 6.01 5.24
N LEU A 48 -0.92 6.55 4.02
CA LEU A 48 -1.56 5.88 2.88
C LEU A 48 -0.84 4.57 2.52
N LEU A 49 0.50 4.54 2.57
CA LEU A 49 1.30 3.35 2.29
C LEU A 49 1.26 2.31 3.41
N SER A 50 1.00 2.73 4.66
CA SER A 50 0.86 1.82 5.79
C SER A 50 -0.49 1.09 5.85
N SER A 51 -1.51 1.62 5.18
CA SER A 51 -2.89 1.16 5.35
C SER A 51 -3.38 0.29 4.19
N PRO A 52 -3.93 -0.92 4.43
CA PRO A 52 -4.50 -1.75 3.37
C PRO A 52 -5.86 -1.24 2.86
N GLY A 53 -6.49 -0.26 3.53
CA GLY A 53 -7.81 0.26 3.15
C GLY A 53 -7.83 1.12 1.89
N VAL A 54 -6.66 1.57 1.44
CA VAL A 54 -6.43 2.36 0.23
C VAL A 54 -5.21 1.80 -0.48
N ARG A 55 -5.22 1.77 -1.82
CA ARG A 55 -4.11 1.28 -2.63
C ARG A 55 -3.47 2.41 -3.41
N VAL A 56 -2.25 2.79 -3.02
CA VAL A 56 -1.46 3.78 -3.77
C VAL A 56 -0.90 3.11 -5.03
N VAL A 57 -1.35 3.54 -6.21
CA VAL A 57 -0.96 2.94 -7.50
C VAL A 57 0.05 3.78 -8.29
N ALA A 58 0.23 5.05 -7.92
CA ALA A 58 1.25 5.93 -8.46
C ALA A 58 1.45 7.13 -7.52
N ILE A 59 2.67 7.67 -7.51
CA ILE A 59 3.00 8.93 -6.82
C ILE A 59 3.64 9.88 -7.82
N ILE A 60 3.21 11.13 -7.87
CA ILE A 60 3.70 12.14 -8.80
C ILE A 60 4.22 13.33 -7.99
N ALA A 61 5.46 13.73 -8.25
CA ALA A 61 6.01 14.97 -7.71
C ALA A 61 5.63 16.15 -8.61
N SER A 62 5.14 17.24 -8.03
CA SER A 62 4.88 18.50 -8.72
C SER A 62 5.56 19.68 -8.01
N ASN A 63 5.68 20.81 -8.70
CA ASN A 63 6.30 22.00 -8.12
C ASN A 63 5.38 22.62 -7.07
N GLY A 64 5.88 22.81 -5.85
CA GLY A 64 5.20 23.56 -4.79
C GLY A 64 6.11 23.87 -3.63
N VAL A 65 6.05 23.12 -2.52
CA VAL A 65 7.01 23.22 -1.42
C VAL A 65 8.44 22.95 -1.91
N LEU A 66 8.65 21.90 -2.69
CA LEU A 66 9.90 21.58 -3.39
C LEU A 66 9.72 21.62 -4.91
N ASP A 67 10.84 21.69 -5.64
CA ASP A 67 10.86 21.40 -7.08
C ASP A 67 10.58 19.92 -7.35
N ALA A 68 9.93 19.65 -8.47
CA ALA A 68 9.42 18.32 -8.79
C ALA A 68 10.55 17.28 -8.95
N GLU A 69 11.75 17.67 -9.40
CA GLU A 69 12.91 16.77 -9.49
C GLU A 69 13.41 16.35 -8.11
N THR A 70 13.58 17.31 -7.20
CA THR A 70 13.98 17.04 -5.82
C THR A 70 12.92 16.21 -5.10
N GLY A 71 11.64 16.55 -5.27
CA GLY A 71 10.51 15.80 -4.70
C GLY A 71 10.48 14.35 -5.20
N CYS A 72 10.63 14.13 -6.51
CA CYS A 72 10.64 12.79 -7.09
C CYS A 72 11.77 11.91 -6.54
N ARG A 73 12.95 12.50 -6.29
CA ARG A 73 14.06 11.79 -5.64
C ARG A 73 13.68 11.34 -4.22
N LYS A 74 13.12 12.24 -3.40
CA LYS A 74 12.69 11.92 -2.02
C LYS A 74 11.60 10.85 -1.99
N ILE A 75 10.66 10.87 -2.94
CA ILE A 75 9.64 9.82 -3.08
C ILE A 75 10.28 8.46 -3.35
N ASN A 76 11.23 8.36 -4.29
CA ASN A 76 11.89 7.08 -4.61
C ASN A 76 12.71 6.55 -3.43
N GLU A 77 13.40 7.43 -2.70
CA GLU A 77 14.13 7.08 -1.48
C GLU A 77 13.20 6.58 -0.35
N LEU A 78 12.02 7.20 -0.20
CA LEU A 78 10.99 6.77 0.75
C LEU A 78 10.39 5.41 0.37
N LEU A 79 10.05 5.20 -0.91
CA LEU A 79 9.54 3.92 -1.40
C LEU A 79 10.57 2.80 -1.21
N THR A 80 11.86 3.09 -1.43
CA THR A 80 12.96 2.13 -1.16
C THR A 80 13.07 1.78 0.31
N LEU A 81 12.92 2.75 1.21
CA LEU A 81 12.91 2.51 2.66
C LEU A 81 11.75 1.62 3.09
N TYR A 82 10.59 1.78 2.48
CA TYR A 82 9.38 1.02 2.80
C TYR A 82 9.27 -0.30 2.04
N HIS A 83 10.23 -0.62 1.17
CA HIS A 83 10.21 -1.79 0.29
C HIS A 83 9.05 -1.80 -0.71
N HIS A 84 8.56 -0.61 -1.10
CA HIS A 84 7.50 -0.37 -2.09
C HIS A 84 8.06 0.05 -3.47
N GLU A 85 9.19 -0.53 -3.89
CA GLU A 85 9.93 -0.07 -5.09
C GLU A 85 9.16 -0.28 -6.42
N GLY A 86 8.09 -1.07 -6.38
CA GLY A 86 7.17 -1.32 -7.48
C GLY A 86 6.08 -0.26 -7.67
N ILE A 87 5.89 0.66 -6.72
CA ILE A 87 4.98 1.80 -6.90
C ILE A 87 5.64 2.81 -7.85
N PRO A 88 5.05 3.12 -9.02
CA PRO A 88 5.67 4.03 -9.97
C PRO A 88 5.66 5.47 -9.45
N ALA A 89 6.84 6.10 -9.43
CA ALA A 89 7.03 7.51 -9.15
C ALA A 89 7.22 8.30 -10.45
N GLY A 90 6.47 9.39 -10.62
CA GLY A 90 6.55 10.28 -11.77
C GLY A 90 6.81 11.73 -11.38
N ILE A 91 6.91 12.59 -12.40
CA ILE A 91 7.13 14.02 -12.24
C ILE A 91 6.17 14.83 -13.11
N CYS A 92 5.68 15.95 -12.62
CA CYS A 92 4.94 16.94 -13.40
C CYS A 92 5.73 18.24 -13.49
N ARG A 93 6.53 18.39 -14.55
CA ARG A 93 7.22 19.65 -14.85
C ARG A 93 6.23 20.70 -15.32
N SER A 94 6.30 21.90 -14.73
CA SER A 94 5.42 23.01 -15.09
C SER A 94 6.14 24.35 -14.99
N ALA A 95 5.49 25.40 -15.51
CA ALA A 95 5.97 26.77 -15.36
C ALA A 95 5.78 27.33 -13.93
N VAL A 96 5.05 26.62 -13.07
CA VAL A 96 4.87 26.99 -11.66
C VAL A 96 6.23 26.90 -10.97
N LYS A 97 6.65 27.98 -10.31
CA LYS A 97 7.91 28.01 -9.56
C LYS A 97 7.69 27.44 -8.18
N ALA A 98 8.50 26.45 -7.82
CA ALA A 98 8.56 25.93 -6.46
C ALA A 98 9.07 27.01 -5.48
N LYS A 99 8.63 26.90 -4.22
CA LYS A 99 9.10 27.73 -3.10
C LYS A 99 10.47 27.32 -2.62
N ASN A 100 10.82 26.02 -2.75
CA ASN A 100 12.06 25.43 -2.26
C ASN A 100 12.28 25.75 -0.77
N CYS A 101 11.31 25.38 0.06
CA CYS A 101 11.36 25.65 1.49
C CYS A 101 12.55 24.94 2.17
N ASP A 102 13.37 25.69 2.90
CA ASP A 102 14.60 25.19 3.54
C ASP A 102 14.36 23.98 4.47
N ALA A 103 13.28 23.99 5.23
CA ALA A 103 12.92 22.88 6.12
C ALA A 103 12.65 21.58 5.34
N ALA A 104 11.96 21.67 4.21
CA ALA A 104 11.68 20.51 3.36
C ALA A 104 12.93 20.06 2.58
N LEU A 105 13.79 20.99 2.17
CA LEU A 105 15.07 20.65 1.52
C LEU A 105 15.99 19.89 2.48
N SER A 106 16.18 20.44 3.68
CA SER A 106 17.09 19.92 4.71
C SER A 106 16.62 18.62 5.38
N PHE A 107 15.30 18.41 5.48
CA PHE A 107 14.75 17.18 6.07
C PHE A 107 14.87 15.99 5.12
N SER A 108 15.64 14.97 5.50
CA SER A 108 15.75 13.74 4.70
C SER A 108 14.54 12.84 4.92
N TRP A 109 13.91 12.38 3.84
CA TRP A 109 12.83 11.37 3.91
C TRP A 109 13.38 9.95 4.11
N SER A 110 14.65 9.72 3.76
CA SER A 110 15.34 8.45 3.95
C SER A 110 16.84 8.69 4.04
N ASP A 111 17.55 7.75 4.65
CA ASP A 111 19.00 7.60 4.56
C ASP A 111 19.41 6.62 3.44
N ARG A 112 18.45 5.93 2.81
CA ARG A 112 18.70 4.96 1.76
C ARG A 112 18.91 5.64 0.42
N GLN A 113 19.97 5.24 -0.27
CA GLN A 113 20.15 5.56 -1.68
C GLN A 113 19.20 4.69 -2.53
N SER A 114 18.46 5.33 -3.43
CA SER A 114 17.70 4.64 -4.47
C SER A 114 18.49 4.65 -5.78
N SER A 115 18.30 3.63 -6.62
CA SER A 115 18.78 3.66 -8.00
C SER A 115 17.98 4.71 -8.77
N PHE A 116 18.57 5.89 -8.96
CA PHE A 116 17.89 6.99 -9.61
C PHE A 116 17.81 6.75 -11.12
N TYR A 117 16.61 6.43 -11.60
CA TYR A 117 16.27 6.46 -13.02
C TYR A 117 15.72 7.84 -13.39
N PRO A 118 15.87 8.30 -14.65
CA PRO A 118 15.23 9.52 -15.12
C PRO A 118 13.72 9.46 -14.85
N PRO A 119 13.12 10.47 -14.20
CA PRO A 119 11.72 10.42 -13.83
C PRO A 119 10.80 10.47 -15.06
N VAL A 120 9.76 9.66 -15.05
CA VAL A 120 8.74 9.60 -16.11
C VAL A 120 7.74 10.76 -15.94
N GLU A 121 7.40 11.44 -17.03
CA GLU A 121 6.40 12.50 -17.02
C GLU A 121 5.02 11.97 -16.59
N ALA A 122 4.32 12.73 -15.76
CA ALA A 122 3.03 12.38 -15.15
C ALA A 122 2.02 11.83 -16.17
N ALA A 123 1.87 12.51 -17.31
CA ALA A 123 0.93 12.08 -18.35
C ALA A 123 1.31 10.73 -18.98
N ALA A 124 2.60 10.48 -19.20
CA ALA A 124 3.06 9.20 -19.76
C ALA A 124 2.87 8.06 -18.75
N LEU A 125 3.20 8.31 -17.47
CA LEU A 125 2.96 7.37 -16.38
C LEU A 125 1.47 7.02 -16.27
N LEU A 126 0.60 8.03 -16.21
CA LEU A 126 -0.84 7.81 -16.07
C LEU A 126 -1.45 7.13 -17.31
N ASN A 127 -1.05 7.49 -18.52
CA ASN A 127 -1.51 6.79 -19.73
C ASN A 127 -1.13 5.31 -19.69
N ASN A 128 0.08 4.96 -19.24
CA ASN A 128 0.46 3.55 -19.05
C ASN A 128 -0.39 2.88 -17.96
N LEU A 129 -0.55 3.50 -16.79
CA LEU A 129 -1.38 2.97 -15.70
C LEU A 129 -2.82 2.72 -16.15
N PHE A 130 -3.42 3.63 -16.91
CA PHE A 130 -4.80 3.55 -17.39
C PHE A 130 -5.06 2.34 -18.31
N THR A 131 -4.02 1.82 -18.98
CA THR A 131 -4.15 0.60 -19.80
C THR A 131 -4.26 -0.68 -18.97
N HIS A 132 -3.75 -0.68 -17.73
CA HIS A 132 -3.68 -1.88 -16.89
C HIS A 132 -4.67 -1.87 -15.72
N VAL A 133 -5.00 -0.70 -15.20
CA VAL A 133 -5.94 -0.57 -14.07
C VAL A 133 -7.39 -0.75 -14.53
N LYS A 134 -8.12 -1.60 -13.81
CA LYS A 134 -9.54 -1.88 -14.09
C LYS A 134 -10.45 -1.06 -13.17
N GLU A 135 -9.96 -0.80 -11.98
CA GLU A 135 -10.66 -0.12 -10.90
C GLU A 135 -10.74 1.40 -11.14
N PRO A 136 -11.79 2.06 -10.64
CA PRO A 136 -11.88 3.52 -10.65
C PRO A 136 -10.80 4.11 -9.75
N LEU A 137 -10.24 5.25 -10.19
CA LEU A 137 -9.17 5.94 -9.49
C LEU A 137 -9.66 7.21 -8.79
N THR A 138 -9.07 7.50 -7.65
CA THR A 138 -9.15 8.78 -6.96
C THR A 138 -7.80 9.48 -7.08
N MET A 139 -7.77 10.72 -7.55
CA MET A 139 -6.53 11.51 -7.56
C MET A 139 -6.47 12.36 -6.29
N VAL A 140 -5.45 12.13 -5.47
CA VAL A 140 -5.20 12.84 -4.22
C VAL A 140 -4.13 13.89 -4.48
N CYS A 141 -4.50 15.16 -4.46
CA CYS A 141 -3.58 16.29 -4.61
C CYS A 141 -3.25 16.86 -3.24
N LEU A 142 -1.98 16.78 -2.85
CA LEU A 142 -1.43 17.35 -1.63
C LEU A 142 -0.76 18.71 -1.90
N GLY A 143 -0.32 18.94 -3.14
CA GLY A 143 0.17 20.24 -3.63
C GLY A 143 -0.84 21.01 -4.49
N PRO A 144 -0.37 21.91 -5.38
CA PRO A 144 -1.20 22.59 -6.37
C PRO A 144 -1.87 21.64 -7.35
N LEU A 145 -3.00 22.03 -7.95
CA LEU A 145 -3.77 21.20 -8.89
C LEU A 145 -3.12 21.05 -10.29
N THR A 146 -1.85 21.45 -10.45
CA THR A 146 -1.14 21.50 -11.73
C THR A 146 -1.09 20.14 -12.40
N THR A 147 -0.74 19.08 -11.69
CA THR A 147 -0.68 17.72 -12.25
C THR A 147 -2.03 17.27 -12.77
N ALA A 148 -3.11 17.51 -12.02
CA ALA A 148 -4.47 17.19 -12.45
C ALA A 148 -4.84 17.96 -13.72
N ALA A 149 -4.57 19.27 -13.76
CA ALA A 149 -4.81 20.11 -14.92
C ALA A 149 -4.03 19.64 -16.16
N VAL A 150 -2.74 19.33 -16.03
CA VAL A 150 -1.90 18.84 -17.13
C VAL A 150 -2.38 17.48 -17.63
N CYS A 151 -2.71 16.55 -16.73
CA CYS A 151 -3.15 15.21 -17.10
C CYS A 151 -4.55 15.21 -17.72
N MET A 152 -5.43 16.16 -17.37
CA MET A 152 -6.71 16.34 -18.06
C MET A 152 -6.53 16.70 -19.55
N ASP A 153 -5.46 17.37 -19.94
CA ASP A 153 -5.17 17.66 -21.36
C ASP A 153 -4.47 16.51 -22.06
N ARG A 154 -3.52 15.87 -21.36
CA ARG A 154 -2.56 14.95 -21.97
C ARG A 154 -2.94 13.48 -21.85
N CYS A 155 -3.93 13.16 -21.03
CA CYS A 155 -4.42 11.80 -20.83
C CYS A 155 -5.88 11.70 -21.32
N PRO A 156 -6.14 11.17 -22.53
CA PRO A 156 -7.48 11.12 -23.11
C PRO A 156 -8.53 10.41 -22.23
N ASP A 157 -8.09 9.43 -21.43
CA ASP A 157 -8.96 8.65 -20.56
C ASP A 157 -9.00 9.17 -19.11
N PHE A 158 -8.43 10.35 -18.81
CA PHE A 158 -8.37 10.89 -17.44
C PHE A 158 -9.75 10.92 -16.78
N SER A 159 -10.74 11.59 -17.38
CA SER A 159 -12.09 11.67 -16.80
C SER A 159 -12.87 10.36 -16.85
N LYS A 160 -12.40 9.36 -17.63
CA LYS A 160 -13.00 8.02 -17.61
C LYS A 160 -12.46 7.19 -16.46
N LYS A 161 -11.17 7.29 -16.15
CA LYS A 161 -10.47 6.48 -15.14
C LYS A 161 -10.48 7.14 -13.75
N VAL A 162 -10.24 8.45 -13.67
CA VAL A 162 -10.27 9.23 -12.44
C VAL A 162 -11.70 9.70 -12.17
N LYS A 163 -12.30 9.22 -11.07
CA LYS A 163 -13.71 9.46 -10.72
C LYS A 163 -13.91 10.60 -9.75
N GLU A 164 -12.89 10.98 -9.00
CA GLU A 164 -12.91 12.09 -8.08
C GLU A 164 -11.48 12.63 -7.87
N ILE A 165 -11.37 13.92 -7.56
CA ILE A 165 -10.14 14.56 -7.13
C ILE A 165 -10.34 15.01 -5.68
N VAL A 166 -9.45 14.57 -4.80
CA VAL A 166 -9.40 14.95 -3.39
C VAL A 166 -8.21 15.87 -3.21
N TRP A 167 -8.45 17.11 -2.78
CA TRP A 167 -7.44 18.15 -2.72
C TRP A 167 -7.28 18.71 -1.31
N SER A 168 -6.06 18.61 -0.78
CA SER A 168 -5.69 19.23 0.50
C SER A 168 -5.57 20.75 0.33
N VAL A 169 -6.43 21.49 1.05
CA VAL A 169 -6.55 22.94 0.86
C VAL A 169 -7.17 23.61 2.09
N GLU A 170 -6.77 24.85 2.37
CA GLU A 170 -7.46 25.69 3.36
C GLU A 170 -8.69 26.36 2.74
N ALA A 171 -9.79 25.61 2.55
CA ALA A 171 -10.98 26.08 1.84
C ALA A 171 -11.65 27.29 2.53
N GLY A 172 -11.62 27.35 3.86
CA GLY A 172 -12.10 28.49 4.65
C GLY A 172 -11.29 29.78 4.45
N ASN A 173 -10.05 29.67 3.96
CA ASN A 173 -9.18 30.79 3.68
C ASN A 173 -8.32 30.59 2.44
N MET A 174 -8.98 30.38 1.28
CA MET A 174 -8.32 30.26 -0.02
C MET A 174 -7.32 31.39 -0.30
N LYS A 175 -7.56 32.58 0.26
CA LYS A 175 -6.66 33.74 0.15
C LYS A 175 -5.37 33.63 0.96
N LYS A 176 -5.10 32.56 1.70
CA LYS A 176 -3.78 32.28 2.31
C LYS A 176 -3.23 30.91 1.93
N CYS A 177 -4.01 30.08 1.23
CA CYS A 177 -3.61 28.73 0.86
C CYS A 177 -2.53 28.71 -0.23
N LEU A 178 -1.35 28.18 0.10
CA LEU A 178 -0.21 28.07 -0.82
C LEU A 178 -0.56 27.28 -2.09
N ASN A 179 -1.18 26.10 -1.94
CA ASN A 179 -1.56 25.20 -3.04
C ASN A 179 -2.45 25.91 -4.08
N PHE A 180 -3.39 26.74 -3.62
CA PHE A 180 -4.23 27.53 -4.51
C PHE A 180 -3.46 28.66 -5.21
N TYR A 181 -2.56 29.34 -4.49
CA TYR A 181 -1.83 30.49 -5.04
C TYR A 181 -0.79 30.13 -6.10
N LEU A 182 -0.17 28.97 -5.94
CA LEU A 182 0.85 28.50 -6.86
C LEU A 182 0.30 28.25 -8.26
N ASP A 183 -0.96 27.79 -8.39
CA ASP A 183 -1.58 27.56 -9.69
C ASP A 183 -3.10 27.80 -9.70
N LYS A 184 -3.49 29.07 -9.78
CA LYS A 184 -4.91 29.48 -9.88
C LYS A 184 -5.55 29.04 -11.19
N ASP A 185 -4.78 28.94 -12.27
CA ASP A 185 -5.29 28.55 -13.58
C ASP A 185 -5.63 27.06 -13.61
N ALA A 186 -4.79 26.21 -13.00
CA ALA A 186 -5.10 24.81 -12.77
C ALA A 186 -6.37 24.66 -11.92
N PHE A 187 -6.51 25.40 -10.82
CA PHE A 187 -7.75 25.38 -10.03
C PHE A 187 -8.98 25.76 -10.86
N LYS A 188 -8.90 26.85 -11.63
CA LYS A 188 -10.00 27.32 -12.49
C LYS A 188 -10.38 26.26 -13.53
N LYS A 189 -9.40 25.52 -14.04
CA LYS A 189 -9.63 24.44 -15.00
C LYS A 189 -10.27 23.21 -14.33
N VAL A 190 -9.66 22.71 -13.25
CA VAL A 190 -10.12 21.50 -12.55
C VAL A 190 -11.53 21.70 -11.98
N SER A 191 -11.83 22.86 -11.38
CA SER A 191 -13.16 23.20 -10.84
C SER A 191 -14.27 23.26 -11.90
N ARG A 192 -13.92 23.46 -13.18
CA ARG A 192 -14.85 23.46 -14.31
C ARG A 192 -14.99 22.10 -14.99
N SER A 193 -14.11 21.16 -14.65
CA SER A 193 -14.08 19.83 -15.25
C SER A 193 -15.33 19.01 -14.88
N PRO A 194 -15.62 17.90 -15.59
CA PRO A 194 -16.68 16.98 -15.20
C PRO A 194 -16.31 16.09 -14.00
N VAL A 195 -15.03 16.07 -13.58
CA VAL A 195 -14.57 15.26 -12.44
C VAL A 195 -14.89 16.00 -11.13
N PRO A 196 -15.63 15.38 -10.19
CA PRO A 196 -15.90 15.96 -8.88
C PRO A 196 -14.63 16.38 -8.14
N LEU A 197 -14.65 17.58 -7.55
CA LEU A 197 -13.55 18.14 -6.78
C LEU A 197 -13.95 18.25 -5.29
N HIS A 198 -13.27 17.48 -4.45
CA HIS A 198 -13.42 17.41 -3.01
C HIS A 198 -12.29 18.22 -2.36
N LEU A 199 -12.64 19.30 -1.67
CA LEU A 199 -11.70 20.16 -0.95
C LEU A 199 -11.67 19.68 0.51
N ILE A 200 -10.54 19.17 0.96
CA ILE A 200 -10.36 18.70 2.34
C ILE A 200 -9.72 19.82 3.14
N GLU A 201 -10.45 20.34 4.13
CA GLU A 201 -9.96 21.41 5.01
C GLU A 201 -8.85 20.86 5.92
N GLY A 202 -7.60 21.26 5.66
CA GLY A 202 -6.44 20.84 6.46
C GLY A 202 -6.43 21.47 7.87
N SER A 203 -6.93 22.70 8.04
CA SER A 203 -6.91 23.39 9.34
C SER A 203 -7.97 22.83 10.29
N VAL A 204 -7.63 21.74 10.97
CA VAL A 204 -8.45 21.15 12.02
C VAL A 204 -8.21 21.88 13.35
N PRO A 205 -9.22 22.02 14.23
CA PRO A 205 -9.09 22.75 15.50
C PRO A 205 -8.20 22.04 16.54
N PHE A 206 -7.58 20.92 16.16
CA PHE A 206 -6.72 20.11 17.02
C PHE A 206 -5.31 20.07 16.44
N SER A 207 -4.32 20.18 17.32
CA SER A 207 -2.89 20.08 16.98
C SER A 207 -2.37 18.68 17.33
N TYR A 208 -1.15 18.36 16.88
CA TYR A 208 -0.29 17.36 17.53
C TYR A 208 0.06 17.83 18.95
N GLN A 209 -0.93 17.94 19.83
CA GLN A 209 -0.73 18.24 21.25
C GLN A 209 -1.31 17.04 22.00
N ASP A 210 -0.45 16.14 22.50
CA ASP A 210 -0.66 15.09 23.52
C ASP A 210 0.35 13.93 23.32
N SER A 211 0.05 12.77 23.89
CA SER A 211 0.69 11.46 23.70
C SER A 211 0.75 10.93 22.26
N LEU A 212 0.13 11.55 21.24
CA LEU A 212 0.10 11.00 19.88
C LEU A 212 1.51 10.78 19.30
N PRO A 213 2.47 11.73 19.34
CA PRO A 213 3.84 11.48 18.88
C PRO A 213 4.51 10.32 19.62
N GLU A 214 4.32 10.19 20.93
CA GLU A 214 4.88 9.07 21.70
C GLU A 214 4.19 7.73 21.34
N LYS A 215 2.87 7.70 21.12
CA LYS A 215 2.16 6.51 20.62
C LYS A 215 2.58 6.12 19.20
N ILE A 216 2.88 7.11 18.34
CA ILE A 216 3.46 6.87 17.01
C ILE A 216 4.83 6.22 17.19
N LYS A 217 5.69 6.76 18.06
CA LYS A 217 7.00 6.17 18.36
C LYS A 217 6.89 4.73 18.89
N GLU A 218 5.93 4.46 19.79
CA GLU A 218 5.66 3.13 20.36
C GLU A 218 5.21 2.11 19.31
N ASN A 219 4.52 2.53 18.24
CA ASN A 219 4.14 1.63 17.14
C ASN A 219 5.36 0.96 16.49
N GLY A 220 6.47 1.69 16.38
CA GLY A 220 7.76 1.14 15.96
C GLY A 220 7.84 0.69 14.49
N SER A 221 6.80 0.83 13.67
CA SER A 221 6.88 0.54 12.23
C SER A 221 7.80 1.52 11.49
N VAL A 222 8.24 1.14 10.29
CA VAL A 222 9.06 2.02 9.45
C VAL A 222 8.33 3.33 9.09
N TYR A 223 7.02 3.26 8.86
CA TYR A 223 6.17 4.43 8.63
C TYR A 223 6.12 5.33 9.86
N ALA A 224 5.89 4.73 11.03
CA ALA A 224 5.80 5.46 12.29
C ALA A 224 7.10 6.19 12.64
N ARG A 225 8.26 5.57 12.37
CA ARG A 225 9.57 6.21 12.57
C ARG A 225 9.75 7.45 11.69
N GLN A 226 9.32 7.41 10.42
CA GLN A 226 9.41 8.57 9.52
C GLN A 226 8.43 9.68 9.89
N ILE A 227 7.21 9.32 10.30
CA ILE A 227 6.26 10.29 10.82
C ILE A 227 6.85 10.97 12.07
N TYR A 228 7.32 10.17 13.04
CA TYR A 228 7.90 10.71 14.28
C TYR A 228 9.13 11.59 14.03
N SER A 229 10.06 11.18 13.15
CA SER A 229 11.25 11.98 12.85
C SER A 229 10.88 13.36 12.27
N SER A 230 9.87 13.43 11.40
CA SER A 230 9.39 14.70 10.85
C SER A 230 8.74 15.60 11.90
N LEU A 231 8.02 15.03 12.86
CA LEU A 231 7.42 15.79 13.97
C LEU A 231 8.49 16.36 14.91
N MET A 232 9.63 15.67 15.04
CA MET A 232 10.75 16.10 15.88
C MET A 232 11.73 17.06 15.18
N ALA A 233 11.63 17.24 13.85
CA ALA A 233 12.44 18.21 13.14
C ALA A 233 12.20 19.62 13.72
N SER A 234 13.26 20.37 14.02
CA SER A 234 13.17 21.66 14.72
C SER A 234 12.67 22.78 13.79
N GLY A 235 11.90 23.73 14.34
CA GLY A 235 11.75 25.08 13.77
C GLY A 235 10.48 25.45 13.01
N HIS A 236 9.46 24.58 12.87
CA HIS A 236 8.22 24.95 12.15
C HIS A 236 6.94 24.74 12.96
N PHE A 237 6.03 25.72 12.90
CA PHE A 237 4.66 25.61 13.44
C PHE A 237 3.87 24.46 12.77
N MET A 238 4.21 24.13 11.53
CA MET A 238 3.64 23.01 10.75
C MET A 238 3.84 21.64 11.43
N ASN A 239 4.84 21.49 12.31
CA ASN A 239 5.08 20.22 13.02
C ASN A 239 4.10 19.99 14.17
N ARG A 240 3.23 20.97 14.43
CA ARG A 240 2.21 20.92 15.50
C ARG A 240 0.80 20.88 14.95
N GLN A 241 0.59 21.00 13.65
CA GLN A 241 -0.74 21.00 13.05
C GLN A 241 -0.83 19.89 12.01
N LEU A 242 -2.03 19.35 11.86
CA LEU A 242 -2.36 18.44 10.78
C LEU A 242 -2.75 19.29 9.58
N PHE A 243 -2.33 18.87 8.39
CA PHE A 243 -2.72 19.49 7.11
C PHE A 243 -3.14 18.35 6.18
N ASP A 244 -2.19 17.86 5.38
CA ASP A 244 -2.43 16.83 4.37
C ASP A 244 -2.89 15.50 4.95
N GLU A 245 -2.52 15.18 6.20
CA GLU A 245 -2.86 13.92 6.84
C GLU A 245 -4.37 13.77 7.03
N VAL A 246 -5.08 14.90 7.11
CA VAL A 246 -6.55 14.95 7.16
C VAL A 246 -7.15 14.33 5.89
N THR A 247 -6.45 14.43 4.76
CA THR A 247 -6.85 13.77 3.50
C THR A 247 -6.78 12.25 3.61
N ALA A 248 -5.73 11.70 4.22
CA ALA A 248 -5.68 10.26 4.51
C ALA A 248 -6.84 9.85 5.43
N ILE A 249 -7.11 10.61 6.49
CA ILE A 249 -8.23 10.33 7.40
C ILE A 249 -9.57 10.35 6.65
N TYR A 250 -9.80 11.32 5.76
CA TYR A 250 -10.99 11.41 4.93
C TYR A 250 -11.19 10.19 4.02
N LEU A 251 -10.12 9.74 3.36
CA LEU A 251 -10.18 8.61 2.43
C LEU A 251 -10.59 7.31 3.13
N HIS A 252 -10.25 7.14 4.40
CA HIS A 252 -10.59 5.95 5.18
C HIS A 252 -11.86 6.09 6.03
N TYR A 253 -12.14 7.29 6.52
CA TYR A 253 -13.26 7.57 7.42
C TYR A 253 -14.06 8.80 6.96
N PRO A 254 -14.68 8.77 5.76
CA PRO A 254 -15.40 9.91 5.23
C PRO A 254 -16.59 10.34 6.10
N SER A 255 -17.14 9.43 6.92
CA SER A 255 -18.21 9.72 7.87
C SER A 255 -17.80 10.67 9.01
N LEU A 256 -16.50 10.95 9.18
CA LEU A 256 -16.00 11.91 10.17
C LEU A 256 -16.07 13.37 9.67
N PHE A 257 -16.55 13.58 8.45
CA PHE A 257 -16.56 14.87 7.78
C PHE A 257 -17.97 15.31 7.43
N SER A 258 -18.27 16.59 7.71
CA SER A 258 -19.40 17.29 7.11
C SER A 258 -19.02 17.79 5.72
N CYS A 259 -19.97 17.72 4.78
CA CYS A 259 -19.78 18.18 3.41
C CYS A 259 -20.69 19.39 3.11
N ASP A 260 -20.08 20.54 2.84
CA ASP A 260 -20.76 21.72 2.31
C ASP A 260 -20.61 21.75 0.79
N THR A 261 -21.73 21.79 0.06
CA THR A 261 -21.71 21.79 -1.42
C THR A 261 -21.91 23.20 -1.95
N THR A 262 -20.93 23.69 -2.72
CA THR A 262 -21.05 24.96 -3.48
C THR A 262 -20.84 24.68 -4.96
N GLY A 263 -21.94 24.52 -5.71
CA GLY A 263 -21.87 24.10 -7.11
C GLY A 263 -21.35 22.66 -7.25
N LYS A 264 -20.27 22.45 -8.01
CA LYS A 264 -19.59 21.15 -8.15
C LYS A 264 -18.49 20.89 -7.11
N MET A 265 -18.18 21.89 -6.28
CA MET A 265 -17.16 21.79 -5.26
C MET A 265 -17.80 21.30 -3.96
N MET A 266 -17.19 20.27 -3.38
CA MET A 266 -17.59 19.72 -2.09
C MET A 266 -16.50 20.04 -1.09
N VAL A 267 -16.82 20.84 -0.09
CA VAL A 267 -15.88 21.21 0.97
C VAL A 267 -16.13 20.31 2.17
N HIS A 268 -15.14 19.51 2.53
CA HIS A 268 -15.19 18.57 3.63
C HIS A 268 -14.46 19.14 4.85
N ARG A 269 -15.16 19.17 5.97
CA ARG A 269 -14.62 19.64 7.26
C ARG A 269 -14.82 18.55 8.30
N MET A 270 -13.74 18.21 9.00
CA MET A 270 -13.83 17.23 10.08
C MET A 270 -14.74 17.77 11.19
N HIS A 271 -15.60 16.93 11.75
CA HIS A 271 -16.50 17.34 12.83
C HIS A 271 -15.70 17.85 14.05
N ALA A 272 -16.02 19.05 14.53
CA ALA A 272 -15.39 19.63 15.73
C ALA A 272 -15.67 18.83 17.02
N SER A 273 -16.74 18.03 17.03
CA SER A 273 -17.14 17.17 18.16
C SER A 273 -16.37 15.85 18.23
N MET A 274 -15.44 15.60 17.30
CA MET A 274 -14.51 14.49 17.40
C MET A 274 -13.66 14.68 18.66
N ALA A 275 -13.96 13.93 19.71
CA ALA A 275 -13.09 13.87 20.86
C ALA A 275 -11.68 13.49 20.37
N LYS A 276 -10.68 14.19 20.88
CA LYS A 276 -9.25 13.98 20.60
C LYS A 276 -8.80 12.51 20.62
N GLU A 277 -9.47 11.70 21.44
CA GLU A 277 -9.26 10.26 21.58
C GLU A 277 -9.66 9.47 20.32
N ASP A 278 -10.76 9.83 19.64
CA ASP A 278 -11.19 9.12 18.43
C ASP A 278 -10.23 9.40 17.26
N PHE A 279 -9.77 10.65 17.08
CA PHE A 279 -8.75 10.96 16.08
C PHE A 279 -7.46 10.17 16.30
N THR A 280 -6.93 10.16 17.53
CA THR A 280 -5.71 9.44 17.89
C THR A 280 -5.86 7.94 17.57
N GLY A 281 -6.99 7.34 17.95
CA GLY A 281 -7.27 5.93 17.65
C GLY A 281 -7.36 5.64 16.15
N LYS A 282 -8.04 6.49 15.39
CA LYS A 282 -8.17 6.35 13.92
C LYS A 282 -6.82 6.51 13.20
N TYR A 283 -6.02 7.49 13.62
CA TYR A 283 -4.67 7.71 13.10
C TYR A 283 -3.76 6.49 13.35
N LEU A 284 -3.74 5.98 14.59
CA LEU A 284 -2.96 4.80 14.93
C LEU A 284 -3.47 3.54 14.24
N SER A 285 -4.78 3.43 14.02
CA SER A 285 -5.37 2.30 13.27
C SER A 285 -4.94 2.31 11.81
N LEU A 286 -4.86 3.50 11.19
CA LEU A 286 -4.31 3.65 9.83
C LEU A 286 -2.86 3.20 9.78
N LEU A 287 -2.05 3.75 10.68
CA LEU A 287 -0.62 3.48 10.77
C LEU A 287 -0.31 1.99 11.06
N SER A 288 -1.20 1.33 11.80
CA SER A 288 -1.09 -0.10 12.13
C SER A 288 -1.74 -1.00 11.08
N GLY A 289 -2.38 -0.45 10.04
CA GLY A 289 -3.09 -1.20 9.01
C GLY A 289 -4.36 -1.91 9.47
N THR A 290 -4.89 -1.59 10.65
CA THR A 290 -6.03 -2.31 11.28
C THR A 290 -7.40 -1.77 10.87
N VAL A 291 -7.48 -1.10 9.72
CA VAL A 291 -8.71 -0.41 9.26
C VAL A 291 -9.62 -1.30 8.42
N VAL A 292 -9.14 -2.45 7.97
CA VAL A 292 -9.89 -3.42 7.18
C VAL A 292 -9.98 -4.73 7.95
N MET A 293 -11.17 -5.34 7.97
CA MET A 293 -11.34 -6.71 8.46
C MET A 293 -10.67 -7.67 7.48
N GLN A 294 -9.54 -8.25 7.89
CA GLN A 294 -8.76 -9.16 7.03
C GLN A 294 -9.30 -10.60 7.04
N ASN A 295 -10.03 -10.99 8.09
CA ASN A 295 -10.47 -12.37 8.31
C ASN A 295 -11.93 -12.58 7.90
N GLN A 296 -12.25 -13.80 7.46
CA GLN A 296 -13.62 -14.20 7.07
C GLN A 296 -14.37 -14.96 8.16
N VAL A 297 -13.65 -15.72 8.99
CA VAL A 297 -14.23 -16.59 10.02
C VAL A 297 -13.91 -16.05 11.41
N PHE A 298 -12.63 -15.80 11.69
CA PHE A 298 -12.20 -15.24 12.97
C PHE A 298 -12.44 -13.74 13.02
N GLN A 299 -12.87 -13.23 14.17
CA GLN A 299 -12.84 -11.77 14.41
C GLN A 299 -11.40 -11.26 14.47
N ALA A 300 -10.51 -12.04 15.10
CA ALA A 300 -9.08 -11.78 15.14
C ALA A 300 -8.32 -13.11 15.10
N PHE A 301 -7.17 -13.13 14.42
CA PHE A 301 -6.31 -14.31 14.39
C PHE A 301 -5.66 -14.52 15.77
N PRO A 302 -5.56 -15.74 16.31
CA PRO A 302 -5.03 -15.99 17.66
C PRO A 302 -3.63 -15.39 17.84
N ALA A 303 -3.50 -14.44 18.77
CA ALA A 303 -2.23 -13.80 19.13
C ALA A 303 -1.73 -14.22 20.52
N ASP A 304 -2.48 -15.05 21.23
CA ASP A 304 -2.08 -15.66 22.50
C ASP A 304 -1.16 -16.86 22.21
N THR A 305 0.04 -16.86 22.82
CA THR A 305 1.02 -17.94 22.65
C THR A 305 0.46 -19.29 23.11
N SER A 306 -0.41 -19.33 24.13
CA SER A 306 -0.97 -20.57 24.65
C SER A 306 -1.83 -21.36 23.65
N ALA A 307 -2.25 -20.71 22.56
CA ALA A 307 -2.96 -21.36 21.44
C ALA A 307 -2.04 -22.20 20.53
N TYR A 308 -0.72 -22.12 20.70
CA TYR A 308 0.27 -22.73 19.81
C TYR A 308 1.09 -23.83 20.51
N PHE A 309 1.66 -24.76 19.75
CA PHE A 309 2.58 -25.78 20.28
C PHE A 309 3.84 -25.15 20.92
N PRO A 310 4.46 -25.78 21.95
CA PRO A 310 5.57 -25.18 22.69
C PRO A 310 6.73 -24.64 21.83
N ASP A 311 7.11 -25.38 20.79
CA ASP A 311 8.17 -24.98 19.85
C ASP A 311 7.81 -23.76 19.00
N VAL A 312 6.52 -23.56 18.69
CA VAL A 312 6.02 -22.37 18.00
C VAL A 312 5.94 -21.18 18.97
N GLN A 313 5.58 -21.41 20.23
CA GLN A 313 5.55 -20.36 21.26
C GLN A 313 6.92 -19.70 21.41
N GLU A 314 8.00 -20.49 21.37
CA GLU A 314 9.38 -20.01 21.50
C GLU A 314 9.78 -18.98 20.42
N ILE A 315 9.19 -19.06 19.23
CA ILE A 315 9.53 -18.17 18.12
C ILE A 315 8.53 -17.02 17.94
N MET A 316 7.32 -17.14 18.49
CA MET A 316 6.16 -16.31 18.13
C MET A 316 6.40 -14.82 18.32
N LEU A 317 6.81 -14.39 19.52
CA LEU A 317 6.99 -12.97 19.82
C LEU A 317 8.13 -12.35 18.98
N ALA A 318 9.20 -13.11 18.76
CA ALA A 318 10.32 -12.67 17.94
C ALA A 318 9.91 -12.51 16.46
N ALA A 319 9.18 -13.48 15.91
CA ALA A 319 8.70 -13.44 14.53
C ALA A 319 7.65 -12.32 14.32
N LEU A 320 6.70 -12.16 15.25
CA LEU A 320 5.72 -11.07 15.21
C LEU A 320 6.40 -9.69 15.24
N GLY A 321 7.38 -9.50 16.12
CA GLY A 321 8.12 -8.24 16.23
C GLY A 321 8.98 -7.93 15.00
N ALA A 322 9.60 -8.96 14.40
CA ALA A 322 10.48 -8.78 13.25
C ALA A 322 9.72 -8.63 11.92
N PHE A 323 8.66 -9.41 11.71
CA PHE A 323 8.05 -9.57 10.39
C PHE A 323 6.58 -9.19 10.32
N GLY A 324 5.94 -8.91 11.45
CA GLY A 324 4.57 -8.44 11.54
C GLY A 324 3.52 -9.55 11.57
N ARG A 325 2.27 -9.15 11.81
CA ARG A 325 1.12 -10.05 11.96
C ARG A 325 0.75 -10.73 10.64
N ASP A 326 0.78 -10.02 9.52
CA ASP A 326 0.43 -10.58 8.20
C ASP A 326 1.30 -11.79 7.85
N GLU A 327 2.62 -11.67 8.02
CA GLU A 327 3.53 -12.80 7.75
C GLU A 327 3.28 -13.94 8.75
N TRP A 328 3.12 -13.63 10.05
CA TRP A 328 2.80 -14.64 11.06
C TRP A 328 1.55 -15.45 10.70
N THR A 329 0.45 -14.76 10.40
CA THR A 329 -0.81 -15.38 10.01
C THR A 329 -0.66 -16.21 8.73
N ALA A 330 0.02 -15.68 7.70
CA ALA A 330 0.25 -16.43 6.46
C ALA A 330 1.08 -17.70 6.69
N GLN A 331 2.09 -17.66 7.56
CA GLN A 331 2.91 -18.82 7.90
C GLN A 331 2.11 -19.89 8.65
N VAL A 332 1.29 -19.50 9.63
CA VAL A 332 0.41 -20.44 10.35
C VAL A 332 -0.57 -21.10 9.39
N ILE A 333 -1.28 -20.31 8.57
CA ILE A 333 -2.25 -20.84 7.60
C ILE A 333 -1.57 -21.78 6.60
N THR A 334 -0.37 -21.42 6.13
CA THR A 334 0.40 -22.27 5.22
C THR A 334 0.76 -23.59 5.88
N ALA A 335 1.22 -23.59 7.13
CA ALA A 335 1.55 -24.82 7.84
C ALA A 335 0.33 -25.72 8.06
N GLU A 336 -0.82 -25.15 8.40
CA GLU A 336 -2.07 -25.90 8.58
C GLU A 336 -2.60 -26.47 7.26
N LEU A 337 -2.52 -25.69 6.17
CA LEU A 337 -2.88 -26.12 4.81
C LEU A 337 -1.94 -27.23 4.33
N HIS A 338 -0.64 -27.05 4.53
CA HIS A 338 0.42 -27.95 4.07
C HIS A 338 0.61 -29.18 4.97
N ARG A 339 -0.04 -29.20 6.15
CA ARG A 339 -0.04 -30.27 7.16
C ARG A 339 1.31 -30.51 7.85
N HIS A 340 2.28 -29.62 7.67
CA HIS A 340 3.50 -29.52 8.47
C HIS A 340 4.19 -28.15 8.25
N VAL A 341 5.18 -27.83 9.09
CA VAL A 341 6.02 -26.63 8.94
C VAL A 341 7.25 -27.01 8.12
N GLY A 342 7.24 -26.71 6.82
CA GLY A 342 8.31 -27.04 5.88
C GLY A 342 9.10 -25.81 5.40
N GLU A 343 10.39 -25.98 5.11
CA GLU A 343 11.31 -24.88 4.80
C GLU A 343 10.89 -24.11 3.55
N TYR A 344 10.57 -24.81 2.45
CA TYR A 344 10.16 -24.15 1.21
C TYR A 344 8.77 -23.53 1.30
N ALA A 345 7.86 -24.06 2.13
CA ALA A 345 6.58 -23.42 2.41
C ALA A 345 6.79 -22.09 3.16
N VAL A 346 7.68 -22.08 4.16
CA VAL A 346 8.09 -20.86 4.89
C VAL A 346 8.71 -19.82 3.95
N ILE A 347 9.59 -20.26 3.05
CA ILE A 347 10.22 -19.40 2.05
C ILE A 347 9.17 -18.87 1.06
N GLY A 348 8.20 -19.69 0.65
CA GLY A 348 7.11 -19.28 -0.23
C GLY A 348 6.27 -18.15 0.36
N VAL A 349 5.94 -18.24 1.66
CA VAL A 349 5.25 -17.13 2.36
C VAL A 349 6.09 -15.87 2.35
N LYS A 350 7.38 -15.96 2.72
CA LYS A 350 8.28 -14.80 2.72
C LYS A 350 8.42 -14.17 1.32
N MET A 351 8.46 -15.00 0.27
CA MET A 351 8.54 -14.54 -1.12
C MET A 351 7.28 -13.78 -1.54
N GLY A 352 6.10 -14.32 -1.24
CA GLY A 352 4.84 -13.65 -1.57
C GLY A 352 4.60 -12.38 -0.75
N MET A 353 4.99 -12.37 0.54
CA MET A 353 5.00 -11.15 1.36
C MET A 353 5.93 -10.09 0.77
N ARG A 354 7.14 -10.47 0.33
CA ARG A 354 8.07 -9.54 -0.31
C ARG A 354 7.53 -8.97 -1.62
N ALA A 355 6.81 -9.75 -2.41
CA ALA A 355 6.15 -9.29 -3.63
C ALA A 355 5.01 -8.30 -3.34
N ARG A 356 4.20 -8.56 -2.31
CA ARG A 356 3.17 -7.62 -1.83
C ARG A 356 3.78 -6.31 -1.36
N ASP A 357 4.84 -6.37 -0.56
CA ASP A 357 5.59 -5.19 -0.12
C ASP A 357 6.11 -4.44 -1.36
N PHE A 358 6.79 -5.12 -2.30
CA PHE A 358 7.36 -4.48 -3.50
C PHE A 358 6.35 -3.65 -4.27
N PHE A 359 5.20 -4.24 -4.60
CA PHE A 359 4.17 -3.57 -5.39
C PHE A 359 3.26 -2.64 -4.58
N GLY A 360 3.39 -2.65 -3.25
CA GLY A 360 2.38 -2.12 -2.35
C GLY A 360 1.01 -2.71 -2.65
N ALA A 361 0.93 -4.01 -2.97
CA ALA A 361 -0.29 -4.70 -3.41
C ALA A 361 -0.95 -5.51 -2.28
N GLY A 362 -2.26 -5.69 -2.42
CA GLY A 362 -3.10 -6.48 -1.54
C GLY A 362 -3.08 -7.96 -1.88
N VAL A 363 -3.83 -8.70 -1.08
CA VAL A 363 -4.14 -10.11 -1.33
C VAL A 363 -5.03 -10.18 -2.57
N ASP A 364 -4.81 -11.15 -3.45
CA ASP A 364 -5.54 -11.45 -4.70
C ASP A 364 -5.36 -10.46 -5.87
N GLU A 365 -4.44 -9.49 -5.75
CA GLU A 365 -4.27 -8.45 -6.77
C GLU A 365 -3.21 -8.77 -7.84
N MET A 366 -2.39 -9.80 -7.65
CA MET A 366 -1.24 -10.12 -8.52
C MET A 366 -1.36 -11.47 -9.22
N GLN A 367 -0.74 -11.56 -10.39
CA GLN A 367 -0.57 -12.82 -11.13
C GLN A 367 0.81 -13.40 -10.88
N ILE A 368 0.90 -14.72 -10.71
CA ILE A 368 2.11 -15.44 -10.34
C ILE A 368 2.39 -16.58 -11.32
N VAL A 369 3.65 -16.69 -11.73
CA VAL A 369 4.18 -17.88 -12.41
C VAL A 369 5.32 -18.44 -11.57
N SER A 370 5.11 -19.59 -10.94
CA SER A 370 6.11 -20.26 -10.09
C SER A 370 7.00 -21.20 -10.91
N TYR A 371 8.31 -21.17 -10.63
CA TYR A 371 9.31 -22.08 -11.20
C TYR A 371 9.72 -23.19 -10.23
N ALA A 372 9.01 -23.34 -9.10
CA ALA A 372 9.28 -24.38 -8.12
C ALA A 372 8.91 -25.79 -8.61
N GLY A 373 8.05 -25.89 -9.63
CA GLY A 373 7.54 -27.16 -10.13
C GLY A 373 6.52 -27.81 -9.19
N LEU A 374 6.09 -29.03 -9.53
CA LEU A 374 5.04 -29.79 -8.83
C LEU A 374 5.56 -30.99 -8.03
N LYS A 375 6.88 -31.13 -7.89
CA LYS A 375 7.49 -32.22 -7.11
C LYS A 375 8.40 -31.65 -6.02
N PRO A 376 8.43 -32.27 -4.83
CA PRO A 376 9.33 -31.89 -3.75
C PRO A 376 10.80 -31.86 -4.18
N PRO A 377 11.64 -31.05 -3.51
CA PRO A 377 11.31 -30.28 -2.31
C PRO A 377 10.73 -28.88 -2.59
N PHE A 378 10.93 -28.33 -3.79
CA PHE A 378 10.55 -26.93 -4.06
C PHE A 378 9.05 -26.71 -4.18
N SER A 379 8.26 -27.73 -4.55
CA SER A 379 6.82 -27.57 -4.79
C SER A 379 6.04 -27.00 -3.60
N CYS A 380 6.52 -27.21 -2.36
CA CYS A 380 5.91 -26.64 -1.15
C CYS A 380 5.94 -25.10 -1.13
N LEU A 381 6.86 -24.48 -1.89
CA LEU A 381 6.91 -23.03 -2.10
C LEU A 381 5.60 -22.49 -2.70
N ASN A 382 4.94 -23.27 -3.55
CA ASN A 382 3.67 -22.87 -4.17
C ASN A 382 2.57 -22.65 -3.14
N ASP A 383 2.55 -23.43 -2.05
CA ASP A 383 1.53 -23.29 -1.00
C ASP A 383 1.73 -21.99 -0.22
N GLY A 384 2.98 -21.68 0.13
CA GLY A 384 3.32 -20.40 0.77
C GLY A 384 3.01 -19.20 -0.12
N LEU A 385 3.29 -19.29 -1.43
CA LEU A 385 2.92 -18.25 -2.39
C LEU A 385 1.41 -18.02 -2.43
N GLN A 386 0.61 -19.10 -2.54
CA GLN A 386 -0.85 -18.99 -2.59
C GLN A 386 -1.42 -18.32 -1.34
N VAL A 387 -0.97 -18.73 -0.16
CA VAL A 387 -1.51 -18.20 1.11
C VAL A 387 -1.10 -16.75 1.34
N SER A 388 0.18 -16.40 1.11
CA SER A 388 0.68 -15.05 1.39
C SER A 388 0.17 -13.99 0.40
N THR A 389 -0.11 -14.37 -0.84
CA THR A 389 -0.56 -13.46 -1.90
C THR A 389 -2.05 -13.54 -2.20
N GLY A 390 -2.74 -14.61 -1.79
CA GLY A 390 -4.13 -14.90 -2.22
C GLY A 390 -4.27 -15.28 -3.70
N ALA A 391 -3.16 -15.41 -4.44
CA ALA A 391 -3.18 -15.86 -5.81
C ALA A 391 -3.36 -17.39 -5.83
N THR A 392 -4.61 -17.84 -5.78
CA THR A 392 -4.95 -19.27 -5.73
C THR A 392 -5.13 -19.86 -7.14
N LEU A 393 -5.00 -21.18 -7.25
CA LEU A 393 -5.37 -21.93 -8.47
C LEU A 393 -6.84 -21.70 -8.84
N GLY A 394 -7.73 -21.63 -7.85
CA GLY A 394 -9.16 -21.43 -8.07
C GLY A 394 -9.50 -20.06 -8.66
N HIS A 395 -8.74 -19.02 -8.30
CA HIS A 395 -8.85 -17.69 -8.92
C HIS A 395 -8.10 -17.59 -10.25
N GLY A 396 -7.33 -18.61 -10.64
CA GLY A 396 -6.50 -18.58 -11.84
C GLY A 396 -5.36 -17.55 -11.77
N LEU A 397 -4.95 -17.16 -10.57
CA LEU A 397 -3.95 -16.11 -10.34
C LEU A 397 -2.53 -16.67 -10.17
N ILE A 398 -2.39 -17.97 -9.94
CA ILE A 398 -1.08 -18.65 -9.92
C ILE A 398 -1.06 -19.77 -10.94
N SER A 399 0.10 -19.94 -11.58
CA SER A 399 0.41 -21.08 -12.43
C SER A 399 1.83 -21.57 -12.14
N VAL A 400 2.13 -22.82 -12.52
CA VAL A 400 3.46 -23.41 -12.39
C VAL A 400 4.04 -23.58 -13.78
N ALA A 401 5.25 -23.07 -14.01
CA ALA A 401 5.93 -23.17 -15.29
C ALA A 401 6.17 -24.65 -15.67
N GLY A 402 5.79 -25.02 -16.90
CA GLY A 402 6.09 -26.33 -17.48
C GLY A 402 7.51 -26.39 -18.04
N ASP A 403 8.12 -27.58 -18.05
CA ASP A 403 9.40 -27.91 -18.71
C ASP A 403 10.60 -26.98 -18.46
N THR A 404 10.65 -26.35 -17.27
CA THR A 404 11.81 -25.56 -16.81
C THR A 404 12.61 -26.25 -15.71
N VAL A 405 13.90 -25.93 -15.61
CA VAL A 405 14.73 -26.30 -14.46
C VAL A 405 14.10 -25.72 -13.19
N ARG A 406 13.75 -26.61 -12.24
CA ARG A 406 13.06 -26.21 -11.00
C ARG A 406 13.99 -25.42 -10.11
N LYS A 407 13.50 -24.30 -9.57
CA LYS A 407 14.22 -23.44 -8.64
C LYS A 407 13.25 -22.68 -7.74
N PRO A 408 13.65 -22.29 -6.52
CA PRO A 408 12.83 -21.48 -5.62
C PRO A 408 12.72 -20.03 -6.13
N CYS A 409 11.83 -19.82 -7.09
CA CYS A 409 11.69 -18.59 -7.85
C CYS A 409 10.26 -18.45 -8.38
N ALA A 410 9.77 -17.22 -8.47
CA ALA A 410 8.49 -16.89 -9.10
C ALA A 410 8.54 -15.53 -9.81
N ASP A 411 7.79 -15.43 -10.91
CA ASP A 411 7.49 -14.15 -11.54
C ASP A 411 6.17 -13.61 -10.98
N PHE A 412 6.12 -12.32 -10.69
CA PHE A 412 4.95 -11.60 -10.18
C PHE A 412 4.60 -10.47 -11.13
N SER A 413 3.33 -10.37 -11.52
CA SER A 413 2.83 -9.31 -12.40
C SER A 413 1.70 -8.53 -11.74
N TYR A 414 1.80 -7.21 -11.75
CA TYR A 414 0.82 -6.29 -11.20
C TYR A 414 0.83 -4.95 -11.94
N LEU A 415 -0.34 -4.46 -12.34
CA LEU A 415 -0.55 -3.18 -13.04
C LEU A 415 0.45 -2.91 -14.20
N GLY A 416 0.69 -3.93 -15.04
CA GLY A 416 1.56 -3.81 -16.22
C GLY A 416 3.06 -3.89 -15.92
N ARG A 417 3.44 -4.10 -14.66
CA ARG A 417 4.83 -4.33 -14.23
C ARG A 417 5.03 -5.80 -13.90
N LYS A 418 6.22 -6.31 -14.18
CA LYS A 418 6.61 -7.69 -13.89
C LYS A 418 7.96 -7.72 -13.18
N ILE A 419 8.07 -8.52 -12.13
CA ILE A 419 9.33 -8.82 -11.46
C ILE A 419 9.53 -10.31 -11.33
N ARG A 420 10.77 -10.73 -11.17
CA ARG A 420 11.16 -12.06 -10.73
C ARG A 420 11.78 -11.97 -9.35
N ILE A 421 11.30 -12.78 -8.42
CA ILE A 421 11.90 -12.93 -7.10
C ILE A 421 12.52 -14.33 -7.02
N THR A 422 13.81 -14.40 -6.68
CA THR A 422 14.57 -15.65 -6.58
C THR A 422 15.22 -15.77 -5.21
N LEU A 423 15.13 -16.93 -4.56
CA LEU A 423 15.90 -17.20 -3.34
C LEU A 423 17.39 -17.17 -3.67
N LYS A 424 18.15 -16.35 -2.94
CA LYS A 424 19.60 -16.25 -3.09
C LYS A 424 20.28 -17.61 -2.92
N ASP A 425 21.34 -17.84 -3.70
CA ASP A 425 22.00 -19.14 -3.77
C ASP A 425 22.56 -19.61 -2.42
N GLU A 426 23.09 -18.71 -1.60
CA GLU A 426 23.61 -19.04 -0.26
C GLU A 426 22.54 -19.64 0.66
N TYR A 427 21.31 -19.10 0.60
CA TYR A 427 20.16 -19.62 1.36
C TYR A 427 19.65 -20.93 0.75
N ARG A 428 19.56 -21.01 -0.59
CA ARG A 428 19.16 -22.24 -1.30
C ARG A 428 20.09 -23.41 -0.98
N GLN A 429 21.39 -23.20 -1.09
CA GLN A 429 22.41 -24.22 -0.83
C GLN A 429 22.40 -24.65 0.63
N LYS A 430 22.13 -23.74 1.56
CA LYS A 430 21.96 -24.06 2.97
C LYS A 430 20.80 -25.03 3.22
N VAL A 431 19.59 -24.72 2.71
CA VAL A 431 18.43 -25.64 2.84
C VAL A 431 18.72 -26.98 2.19
N GLU A 432 19.29 -26.97 0.99
CA GLU A 432 19.59 -28.19 0.24
C GLU A 432 20.59 -29.10 0.99
N LYS A 433 21.62 -28.50 1.60
CA LYS A 433 22.60 -29.23 2.40
C LYS A 433 21.96 -29.85 3.64
N GLU A 434 21.21 -29.07 4.42
CA GLU A 434 20.55 -29.55 5.65
C GLU A 434 19.58 -30.70 5.34
N LEU A 435 18.73 -30.55 4.31
CA LEU A 435 17.77 -31.61 3.93
C LEU A 435 18.47 -32.89 3.46
N LYS A 436 19.56 -32.79 2.69
CA LYS A 436 20.34 -33.96 2.25
C LYS A 436 21.00 -34.68 3.42
N GLU A 437 21.59 -33.95 4.35
CA GLU A 437 22.23 -34.52 5.55
C GLU A 437 21.19 -35.24 6.42
N LEU A 438 20.05 -34.61 6.69
CA LEU A 438 18.97 -35.23 7.47
C LEU A 438 18.43 -36.49 6.80
N ALA A 439 18.17 -36.43 5.49
CA ALA A 439 17.66 -37.57 4.73
C ALA A 439 18.66 -38.73 4.69
N LEU A 440 19.97 -38.44 4.61
CA LEU A 440 21.03 -39.45 4.63
C LEU A 440 21.14 -40.15 5.99
N ILE A 441 21.01 -39.41 7.09
CA ILE A 441 21.21 -39.94 8.45
C ILE A 441 19.99 -40.70 8.95
N TYR A 442 18.78 -40.16 8.73
CA TYR A 442 17.56 -40.68 9.35
C TYR A 442 16.59 -41.35 8.38
N GLY A 443 16.70 -41.09 7.07
CA GLY A 443 15.72 -41.54 6.08
C GLY A 443 14.41 -40.73 6.12
N LEU A 444 13.70 -40.69 4.99
CA LEU A 444 12.48 -39.87 4.82
C LEU A 444 11.27 -40.39 5.59
N ASP A 445 11.27 -41.68 5.95
CA ASP A 445 10.18 -42.31 6.71
C ASP A 445 10.34 -42.15 8.24
N SER A 446 11.38 -41.46 8.69
CA SER A 446 11.69 -41.28 10.12
C SER A 446 10.98 -40.07 10.72
N ASN A 447 10.33 -40.26 11.87
CA ASN A 447 9.78 -39.15 12.65
C ASN A 447 10.87 -38.14 13.05
N ILE A 448 12.09 -38.62 13.34
CA ILE A 448 13.22 -37.76 13.70
C ILE A 448 13.60 -36.83 12.55
N TYR A 449 13.54 -37.32 11.30
CA TYR A 449 13.77 -36.49 10.12
C TYR A 449 12.77 -35.31 10.09
N TRP A 450 11.48 -35.61 10.26
CA TRP A 450 10.43 -34.59 10.21
C TRP A 450 10.47 -33.61 11.38
N ASP A 451 10.84 -34.07 12.58
CA ASP A 451 11.04 -33.19 13.74
C ASP A 451 12.19 -32.20 13.49
N LEU A 452 13.29 -32.65 12.88
CA LEU A 452 14.44 -31.80 12.56
C LEU A 452 14.16 -30.82 11.40
N VAL A 453 13.42 -31.27 10.38
CA VAL A 453 12.89 -30.39 9.31
C VAL A 453 12.04 -29.27 9.90
N ARG A 454 11.10 -29.63 10.80
CA ARG A 454 10.26 -28.66 11.51
C ARG A 454 11.11 -27.66 12.31
N GLN A 455 12.11 -28.14 13.04
CA GLN A 455 13.01 -27.28 13.81
C GLN A 455 13.77 -26.29 12.91
N SER A 456 14.28 -26.74 11.76
CA SER A 456 14.97 -25.87 10.80
C SER A 456 14.02 -24.83 10.18
N ALA A 457 12.83 -25.26 9.77
CA ALA A 457 11.82 -24.38 9.20
C ALA A 457 11.34 -23.29 10.19
N LEU A 458 11.14 -23.63 11.47
CA LEU A 458 10.83 -22.66 12.53
C LEU A 458 11.98 -21.65 12.74
N ASN A 459 13.22 -22.11 12.66
CA ASN A 459 14.39 -21.25 12.75
C ASN A 459 14.48 -20.28 11.54
N TYR A 460 14.16 -20.75 10.33
CA TYR A 460 14.10 -19.90 9.14
C TYR A 460 12.98 -18.88 9.23
N TRP A 461 11.79 -19.30 9.67
CA TRP A 461 10.67 -18.39 9.91
C TRP A 461 11.09 -17.27 10.87
N ARG A 462 11.70 -17.62 12.01
CA ARG A 462 12.15 -16.67 13.02
C ARG A 462 13.26 -15.72 12.56
N ARG A 463 14.20 -16.17 11.72
CA ARG A 463 15.46 -15.45 11.48
C ARG A 463 15.62 -14.86 10.09
N TRP A 464 14.99 -15.41 9.07
CA TRP A 464 15.24 -14.98 7.70
C TRP A 464 14.36 -13.78 7.35
N ASP A 465 15.00 -12.64 7.08
CA ASP A 465 14.31 -11.43 6.66
C ASP A 465 13.98 -11.48 5.16
N ARG A 466 12.69 -11.40 4.83
CA ARG A 466 12.19 -11.40 3.45
C ARG A 466 12.76 -10.27 2.60
N ASN A 467 13.28 -9.21 3.20
CA ASN A 467 13.93 -8.11 2.49
C ASN A 467 15.41 -8.37 2.17
N GLN A 468 15.98 -9.49 2.64
CA GLN A 468 17.40 -9.80 2.51
C GLN A 468 17.67 -11.09 1.74
N ILE A 469 16.78 -12.09 1.85
CA ILE A 469 17.05 -13.45 1.33
C ILE A 469 16.76 -13.64 -0.16
N PHE A 470 16.19 -12.63 -0.83
CA PHE A 470 15.80 -12.72 -2.24
C PHE A 470 16.58 -11.72 -3.12
N ASP A 471 16.83 -12.14 -4.36
CA ASP A 471 17.17 -11.25 -5.46
C ASP A 471 15.90 -10.88 -6.22
N ILE A 472 15.78 -9.61 -6.61
CA ILE A 472 14.64 -9.08 -7.37
C ILE A 472 15.14 -8.52 -8.69
N GLU A 473 14.57 -9.03 -9.78
CA GLU A 473 14.85 -8.60 -11.16
C GLU A 473 13.57 -8.01 -11.77
N VAL A 474 13.66 -6.84 -12.39
CA VAL A 474 12.55 -6.25 -13.17
C VAL A 474 12.60 -6.84 -14.57
N LEU A 475 11.46 -7.37 -15.06
CA LEU A 475 11.35 -8.11 -16.32
C LEU A 475 10.73 -7.31 -17.46
#